data_AF-A0A554NFL2-F1
#
_entry.id   AF-A0A554NFL2-F1
#
_cell.length_a   1.000
_cell.length_b   1.000
_cell.length_c   1.000
_cell.angle_alpha   90.00
_cell.angle_beta   90.00
_cell.angle_gamma   90.00
#
_symmetry.space_group_name_H-M   'P 1'
#
loop_
_entity.id
_entity.type
_entity.pdbx_description
1 polymer ?
#
loop_
_entity_poly.entity_id
_entity_poly.type
_entity_poly.pdbx_seq_one_letter_code
_entity_poly.pdbx_strand_id
1 'polypeptide(L)'
;MKDAEQTTVFAGLDGRTGGQLPTWYRCETNDSDAIPFAAAVRQLPRATRTRVAYRNPYSEEWVETDRFNAIIEPARAMDQVRDESVDSLFHVPTDSYSIINPTNIYSPLEAVLRETEVDGRSLGEVMFGEIRQYRGGGEVHMDIMFDGLEVQLPGAREPITMGVTSGYDYFGGHAVYVEGFARDNACANSIRALTDRQIVKHVGDIGDFGEWWEGILEGLALVSNDLYAFIEDAQEIEIDFAETPFDVAAFYELIGFPEYLAERAADDALAANEGFEIDLWMLHSGATHALTHFFRGREGGSLDRYVRAANDLLFNPERTLSVVERTYREQAEAETNGDGQTGIESQVALAQLERVETDIREKAEQFEERESVLRERFA
;
A
#
# COMPACT_ATOMS: atom_id res chain seq x y z
N MET A 1 3.42 5.21 -11.14
CA MET A 1 2.63 3.95 -11.21
C MET A 1 2.14 3.74 -12.64
N LYS A 2 1.74 2.53 -13.07
CA LYS A 2 0.97 2.45 -14.34
C LYS A 2 -0.32 3.27 -14.19
N ASP A 3 -0.64 4.06 -15.21
CA ASP A 3 -1.85 4.88 -15.19
C ASP A 3 -3.10 4.00 -15.11
N ALA A 4 -4.04 4.40 -14.25
CA ALA A 4 -5.36 3.78 -14.16
C ALA A 4 -6.15 4.03 -15.46
N GLU A 5 -6.99 3.08 -15.84
CA GLU A 5 -7.90 3.27 -16.97
C GLU A 5 -8.97 4.31 -16.63
N GLN A 6 -9.36 4.35 -15.36
CA GLN A 6 -10.28 5.34 -14.81
C GLN A 6 -9.89 5.64 -13.36
N THR A 7 -9.83 6.93 -13.02
CA THR A 7 -9.75 7.41 -11.65
C THR A 7 -11.02 8.19 -11.34
N THR A 8 -11.65 7.89 -10.21
CA THR A 8 -12.81 8.62 -9.70
C THR A 8 -12.48 9.20 -8.34
N VAL A 9 -12.51 10.52 -8.22
CA VAL A 9 -12.34 11.22 -6.93
C VAL A 9 -13.69 11.31 -6.21
N PHE A 10 -13.69 11.10 -4.89
CA PHE A 10 -14.88 11.22 -4.07
C PHE A 10 -14.67 12.08 -2.82
N ALA A 11 -15.76 12.68 -2.35
CA ALA A 11 -15.81 13.44 -1.11
C ALA A 11 -17.18 13.30 -0.45
N GLY A 12 -17.19 12.99 0.85
CA GLY A 12 -18.39 12.71 1.60
C GLY A 12 -19.11 11.42 1.18
N LEU A 13 -20.02 10.96 2.03
CA LEU A 13 -20.67 9.67 1.88
C LEU A 13 -21.76 9.63 0.78
N ASP A 14 -22.83 10.42 0.90
CA ASP A 14 -24.04 10.26 0.08
C ASP A 14 -24.60 11.59 -0.46
N GLY A 15 -23.83 12.67 -0.37
CA GLY A 15 -24.19 14.01 -0.87
C GLY A 15 -25.25 14.73 -0.01
N ARG A 16 -25.74 14.10 1.06
CA ARG A 16 -26.48 14.78 2.13
C ARG A 16 -25.51 15.34 3.16
N THR A 17 -24.41 14.64 3.35
CA THR A 17 -23.25 15.12 4.09
C THR A 17 -22.50 16.14 3.23
N GLY A 18 -22.18 17.30 3.80
CA GLY A 18 -21.53 18.41 3.10
C GLY A 18 -20.03 18.18 2.86
N GLY A 19 -19.64 16.95 2.53
CA GLY A 19 -18.25 16.54 2.38
C GLY A 19 -17.55 17.35 1.30
N GLN A 20 -16.37 17.87 1.62
CA GLN A 20 -15.53 18.65 0.73
C GLN A 20 -14.14 18.07 0.71
N LEU A 21 -13.49 18.13 -0.45
CA LEU A 21 -12.07 17.82 -0.54
C LEU A 21 -11.26 18.87 0.23
N PRO A 22 -10.32 18.45 1.09
CA PRO A 22 -9.35 19.36 1.68
C PRO A 22 -8.62 20.19 0.64
N THR A 23 -8.20 21.40 1.00
CA THR A 23 -7.58 22.34 0.05
C THR A 23 -6.30 21.77 -0.56
N TRP A 24 -5.46 21.13 0.25
CA TRP A 24 -4.22 20.49 -0.23
C TRP A 24 -4.53 19.40 -1.27
N TYR A 25 -5.53 18.55 -1.01
CA TYR A 25 -5.89 17.45 -1.91
C TYR A 25 -6.43 17.95 -3.25
N ARG A 26 -7.19 19.06 -3.25
CA ARG A 26 -7.69 19.72 -4.48
C ARG A 26 -6.58 20.35 -5.32
N CYS A 27 -5.48 20.76 -4.70
CA CYS A 27 -4.35 21.32 -5.45
C CYS A 27 -3.61 20.24 -6.25
N GLU A 28 -3.69 18.98 -5.81
CA GLU A 28 -3.01 17.84 -6.45
C GLU A 28 -3.91 17.12 -7.46
N THR A 29 -5.18 16.93 -7.09
CA THR A 29 -6.19 16.36 -7.98
C THR A 29 -6.75 17.51 -8.81
N ASN A 30 -6.30 17.67 -10.06
CA ASN A 30 -6.82 18.66 -11.03
C ASN A 30 -8.33 18.49 -11.35
N ASP A 31 -9.05 17.70 -10.55
CA ASP A 31 -10.42 17.27 -10.74
C ASP A 31 -11.32 17.94 -9.69
N SER A 32 -12.11 18.91 -10.14
CA SER A 32 -13.07 19.63 -9.29
C SER A 32 -14.36 18.86 -9.04
N ASP A 33 -14.55 17.71 -9.71
CA ASP A 33 -15.85 17.05 -9.84
C ASP A 33 -15.95 15.82 -8.94
N ALA A 34 -15.49 15.95 -7.69
CA ALA A 34 -15.66 14.91 -6.68
C ALA A 34 -17.14 14.54 -6.51
N ILE A 35 -17.43 13.24 -6.55
CA ILE A 35 -18.78 12.70 -6.33
C ILE A 35 -18.90 12.07 -4.93
N PRO A 36 -20.12 11.85 -4.40
CA PRO A 36 -20.27 11.13 -3.15
C PRO A 36 -19.74 9.69 -3.24
N PHE A 37 -19.13 9.19 -2.18
CA PHE A 37 -18.57 7.83 -2.10
C PHE A 37 -19.58 6.75 -2.51
N ALA A 38 -20.80 6.81 -1.99
CA ALA A 38 -21.88 5.89 -2.31
C ALA A 38 -22.23 5.91 -3.82
N ALA A 39 -22.10 7.07 -4.47
CA ALA A 39 -22.28 7.18 -5.92
C ALA A 39 -21.11 6.55 -6.68
N ALA A 40 -19.88 6.78 -6.23
CA ALA A 40 -18.67 6.19 -6.82
C ALA A 40 -18.69 4.65 -6.73
N VAL A 41 -19.03 4.08 -5.56
CA VAL A 41 -19.18 2.63 -5.36
C VAL A 41 -20.26 2.04 -6.28
N ARG A 42 -21.38 2.74 -6.47
CA ARG A 42 -22.44 2.26 -7.38
C ARG A 42 -22.05 2.23 -8.85
N GLN A 43 -21.06 3.03 -9.25
CA GLN A 43 -20.51 3.06 -10.61
C GLN A 43 -19.45 1.99 -10.86
N LEU A 44 -18.96 1.31 -9.81
CA LEU A 44 -17.96 0.26 -9.96
C LEU A 44 -18.52 -0.92 -10.79
N PRO A 45 -17.72 -1.45 -11.74
CA PRO A 45 -18.09 -2.61 -12.52
C PRO A 45 -18.42 -3.84 -11.66
N ARG A 46 -19.36 -4.65 -12.14
CA ARG A 46 -19.85 -5.82 -11.41
C ARG A 46 -19.43 -7.10 -12.10
N ALA A 47 -19.42 -8.18 -11.34
CA ALA A 47 -19.12 -9.51 -11.85
C ALA A 47 -20.37 -10.40 -11.81
N THR A 48 -20.54 -11.19 -12.88
CA THR A 48 -21.50 -12.31 -12.92
C THR A 48 -20.84 -13.56 -13.51
N ARG A 49 -21.46 -14.73 -13.29
CA ARG A 49 -21.01 -15.99 -13.86
C ARG A 49 -21.69 -16.26 -15.21
N THR A 50 -20.94 -16.81 -16.13
CA THR A 50 -21.42 -17.44 -17.37
C THR A 50 -20.74 -18.79 -17.58
N ARG A 51 -21.31 -19.60 -18.47
CA ARG A 51 -20.84 -20.97 -18.71
C ARG A 51 -19.60 -20.98 -19.60
N VAL A 52 -18.79 -22.02 -19.45
CA VAL A 52 -17.56 -22.21 -20.22
C VAL A 52 -17.70 -23.44 -21.10
N ALA A 53 -17.22 -23.33 -22.32
CA ALA A 53 -17.02 -24.46 -23.22
C ALA A 53 -15.57 -24.47 -23.73
N TYR A 54 -15.03 -25.67 -23.97
CA TYR A 54 -13.75 -25.83 -24.66
C TYR A 54 -13.97 -26.48 -26.03
N ARG A 55 -13.14 -26.13 -27.00
CA ARG A 55 -13.17 -26.77 -28.32
C ARG A 55 -12.40 -28.09 -28.24
N ASN A 56 -13.10 -29.20 -28.39
CA ASN A 56 -12.48 -30.53 -28.37
C ASN A 56 -11.51 -30.66 -29.57
N PRO A 57 -10.21 -30.95 -29.36
CA PRO A 57 -9.23 -30.97 -30.45
C PRO A 57 -9.42 -32.12 -31.44
N TYR A 58 -10.23 -33.12 -31.11
CA TYR A 58 -10.47 -34.30 -31.95
C TYR A 58 -11.81 -34.25 -32.70
N SER A 59 -12.85 -33.67 -32.10
CA SER A 59 -14.17 -33.51 -32.77
C SER A 59 -14.41 -32.11 -33.32
N GLU A 60 -13.59 -31.13 -32.93
CA GLU A 60 -13.77 -29.70 -33.19
C GLU A 60 -15.07 -29.07 -32.65
N GLU A 61 -15.87 -29.84 -31.91
CA GLU A 61 -17.10 -29.39 -31.27
C GLU A 61 -16.82 -28.65 -29.96
N TRP A 62 -17.68 -27.69 -29.62
CA TRP A 62 -17.66 -27.03 -28.32
C TRP A 62 -18.34 -27.90 -27.27
N VAL A 63 -17.61 -28.23 -26.20
CA VAL A 63 -18.10 -29.05 -25.10
C VAL A 63 -18.19 -28.17 -23.85
N GLU A 64 -19.41 -28.00 -23.34
CA GLU A 64 -19.68 -27.30 -22.08
C GLU A 64 -19.11 -28.08 -20.89
N THR A 65 -18.62 -27.37 -19.87
CA THR A 65 -18.13 -27.99 -18.63
C THR A 65 -18.70 -27.30 -17.40
N ASP A 66 -19.13 -28.10 -16.43
CA ASP A 66 -19.59 -27.61 -15.13
C ASP A 66 -18.43 -27.38 -14.14
N ARG A 67 -17.20 -27.80 -14.49
CA ARG A 67 -16.03 -27.68 -13.59
C ARG A 67 -15.52 -26.25 -13.45
N PHE A 68 -15.80 -25.41 -14.44
CA PHE A 68 -15.32 -24.05 -14.55
C PHE A 68 -16.47 -23.13 -14.92
N ASN A 69 -16.40 -21.88 -14.45
CA ASN A 69 -17.31 -20.83 -14.86
C ASN A 69 -16.48 -19.62 -15.30
N ALA A 70 -16.98 -18.86 -16.28
CA ALA A 70 -16.38 -17.60 -16.67
C ALA A 70 -17.00 -16.49 -15.82
N ILE A 71 -16.17 -15.60 -15.33
CA ILE A 71 -16.56 -14.38 -14.63
C ILE A 71 -16.43 -13.24 -15.62
N ILE A 72 -17.53 -12.53 -15.84
CA ILE A 72 -17.62 -11.46 -16.82
C ILE A 72 -18.17 -10.18 -16.19
N GLU A 73 -17.86 -9.05 -16.82
CA GLU A 73 -18.55 -7.78 -16.58
C GLU A 73 -19.82 -7.72 -17.45
N PRO A 74 -21.04 -7.66 -16.86
CA PRO A 74 -22.28 -7.73 -17.62
C PRO A 74 -22.51 -6.60 -18.63
N ALA A 75 -22.17 -5.36 -18.28
CA ALA A 75 -22.37 -4.20 -19.17
C ALA A 75 -21.40 -4.25 -20.35
N ARG A 76 -20.12 -4.60 -20.11
CA ARG A 76 -19.14 -4.81 -21.17
C ARG A 76 -19.51 -5.97 -22.08
N ALA A 77 -20.11 -7.04 -21.54
CA ALA A 77 -20.64 -8.13 -22.35
C ALA A 77 -21.79 -7.68 -23.26
N MET A 78 -22.62 -6.72 -22.82
CA MET A 78 -23.63 -6.09 -23.69
C MET A 78 -22.98 -5.21 -24.77
N ASP A 79 -21.94 -4.46 -24.42
CA ASP A 79 -21.19 -3.64 -25.38
C ASP A 79 -20.44 -4.50 -26.42
N GLN A 80 -19.96 -5.68 -26.01
CA GLN A 80 -19.30 -6.64 -26.88
C GLN A 80 -20.19 -7.14 -28.02
N VAL A 81 -21.52 -7.13 -27.84
CA VAL A 81 -22.49 -7.44 -28.92
C VAL A 81 -22.40 -6.42 -30.06
N ARG A 82 -22.00 -5.18 -29.76
CA ARG A 82 -21.88 -4.08 -30.73
C ARG A 82 -20.46 -3.91 -31.24
N ASP A 83 -19.48 -4.21 -30.40
CA ASP A 83 -18.05 -4.09 -30.68
C ASP A 83 -17.29 -5.31 -30.15
N GLU A 84 -16.92 -6.22 -31.06
CA GLU A 84 -16.21 -7.46 -30.72
C GLU A 84 -14.84 -7.23 -30.08
N SER A 85 -14.28 -6.01 -30.14
CA SER A 85 -13.01 -5.67 -29.49
C SER A 85 -13.12 -5.47 -27.98
N VAL A 86 -14.34 -5.31 -27.46
CA VAL A 86 -14.59 -5.19 -26.02
C VAL A 86 -14.41 -6.55 -25.35
N ASP A 87 -13.39 -6.66 -24.49
CA ASP A 87 -13.20 -7.86 -23.67
C ASP A 87 -14.00 -7.76 -22.37
N SER A 88 -15.05 -8.57 -22.21
CA SER A 88 -15.85 -8.63 -20.98
C SER A 88 -15.37 -9.69 -19.99
N LEU A 89 -14.40 -10.53 -20.35
CA LEU A 89 -13.95 -11.65 -19.53
C LEU A 89 -12.97 -11.16 -18.46
N PHE A 90 -13.29 -11.38 -17.19
CA PHE A 90 -12.35 -11.18 -16.11
C PHE A 90 -11.53 -12.45 -15.86
N HIS A 91 -12.19 -13.58 -15.56
CA HIS A 91 -11.45 -14.79 -15.16
C HIS A 91 -12.23 -16.06 -15.45
N VAL A 92 -11.56 -17.21 -15.53
CA VAL A 92 -12.18 -18.53 -15.66
C VAL A 92 -11.74 -19.44 -14.51
N PRO A 93 -12.34 -19.29 -13.31
CA PRO A 93 -12.02 -20.13 -12.16
C PRO A 93 -12.83 -21.43 -12.11
N THR A 94 -12.48 -22.27 -11.13
CA THR A 94 -13.30 -23.42 -10.72
C THR A 94 -14.63 -22.97 -10.13
N ASP A 95 -15.59 -23.89 -10.06
CA ASP A 95 -16.93 -23.69 -9.48
C ASP A 95 -16.95 -23.24 -8.00
N SER A 96 -15.89 -23.52 -7.25
CA SER A 96 -15.69 -23.08 -5.86
C SER A 96 -15.48 -21.57 -5.68
N TYR A 97 -15.30 -20.82 -6.76
CA TYR A 97 -15.01 -19.39 -6.71
C TYR A 97 -16.27 -18.56 -6.41
N SER A 98 -16.30 -17.82 -5.31
CA SER A 98 -17.39 -16.93 -4.89
C SER A 98 -17.20 -15.51 -5.42
N ILE A 99 -18.17 -14.99 -6.19
CA ILE A 99 -18.16 -13.60 -6.64
C ILE A 99 -18.53 -12.69 -5.45
N ILE A 100 -17.64 -11.75 -5.13
CA ILE A 100 -17.91 -10.67 -4.17
C ILE A 100 -18.02 -9.38 -4.98
N ASN A 101 -19.23 -8.84 -5.14
CA ASN A 101 -19.43 -7.59 -5.89
C ASN A 101 -19.09 -6.38 -5.02
N PRO A 102 -18.67 -5.23 -5.61
CA PRO A 102 -18.23 -4.06 -4.86
C PRO A 102 -19.28 -3.54 -3.87
N THR A 103 -20.55 -3.57 -4.26
CA THR A 103 -21.66 -3.18 -3.38
C THR A 103 -21.78 -4.06 -2.13
N ASN A 104 -21.37 -5.32 -2.20
CA ASN A 104 -21.41 -6.22 -1.03
C ASN A 104 -20.32 -5.84 -0.01
N ILE A 105 -19.21 -5.29 -0.48
CA ILE A 105 -18.05 -4.90 0.33
C ILE A 105 -18.28 -3.52 0.94
N TYR A 106 -18.63 -2.53 0.10
CA TYR A 106 -18.57 -1.12 0.49
C TYR A 106 -19.92 -0.53 0.90
N SER A 107 -21.06 -1.16 0.61
CA SER A 107 -22.34 -0.65 1.15
C SER A 107 -22.43 -0.80 2.68
N PRO A 108 -21.95 -1.90 3.30
CA PRO A 108 -21.85 -2.00 4.76
C PRO A 108 -20.98 -0.90 5.38
N LEU A 109 -19.87 -0.54 4.74
CA LEU A 109 -19.01 0.57 5.16
C LEU A 109 -19.80 1.89 5.26
N GLU A 110 -20.80 2.13 4.41
CA GLU A 110 -21.62 3.34 4.52
C GLU A 110 -22.37 3.45 5.86
N ALA A 111 -22.76 2.34 6.48
CA ALA A 111 -23.42 2.37 7.79
C ALA A 111 -22.40 2.72 8.88
N VAL A 112 -21.27 2.01 8.88
CA VAL A 112 -20.17 2.22 9.83
C VAL A 112 -19.69 3.68 9.79
N LEU A 113 -19.45 4.24 8.61
CA LEU A 113 -18.99 5.62 8.45
C LEU A 113 -19.99 6.68 8.94
N ARG A 114 -21.30 6.38 8.98
CA ARG A 114 -22.30 7.30 9.55
C ARG A 114 -22.29 7.29 11.07
N GLU A 115 -21.89 6.17 11.68
CA GLU A 115 -21.97 5.95 13.12
C GLU A 115 -20.64 6.24 13.82
N THR A 116 -19.51 6.06 13.14
CA THR A 116 -18.19 6.39 13.66
C THR A 116 -17.93 7.90 13.57
N GLU A 117 -17.48 8.50 14.66
CA GLU A 117 -17.17 9.93 14.75
C GLU A 117 -15.67 10.18 14.97
N VAL A 118 -15.17 11.28 14.41
CA VAL A 118 -13.88 11.90 14.72
C VAL A 118 -14.12 13.38 15.02
N ASP A 119 -13.62 13.87 16.15
CA ASP A 119 -13.83 15.26 16.61
C ASP A 119 -15.31 15.73 16.59
N GLY A 120 -16.24 14.82 16.89
CA GLY A 120 -17.68 15.11 16.91
C GLY A 120 -18.32 15.31 15.53
N ARG A 121 -17.64 14.90 14.45
CA ARG A 121 -18.18 14.79 13.08
C ARG A 121 -18.17 13.33 12.66
N SER A 122 -19.20 12.87 11.93
CA SER A 122 -19.18 11.50 11.40
C SER A 122 -18.07 11.33 10.36
N LEU A 123 -17.43 10.17 10.30
CA LEU A 123 -16.42 9.88 9.27
C LEU A 123 -16.99 10.03 7.86
N GLY A 124 -18.28 9.73 7.66
CA GLY A 124 -18.98 9.92 6.39
C GLY A 124 -19.14 11.38 5.95
N GLU A 125 -18.95 12.36 6.84
CA GLU A 125 -18.91 13.79 6.50
C GLU A 125 -17.52 14.26 6.08
N VAL A 126 -16.49 13.65 6.65
CA VAL A 126 -15.09 14.07 6.48
C VAL A 126 -14.27 13.15 5.59
N MET A 127 -14.87 12.08 5.06
CA MET A 127 -14.19 11.16 4.16
C MET A 127 -13.94 11.77 2.78
N PHE A 128 -12.81 11.40 2.18
CA PHE A 128 -12.47 11.72 0.80
C PHE A 128 -11.44 10.74 0.25
N GLY A 129 -11.19 10.78 -1.05
CA GLY A 129 -10.13 10.00 -1.66
C GLY A 129 -10.40 9.66 -3.12
N GLU A 130 -9.81 8.56 -3.58
CA GLU A 130 -9.88 8.16 -4.98
C GLU A 130 -10.08 6.66 -5.17
N ILE A 131 -10.70 6.32 -6.30
CA ILE A 131 -10.91 4.96 -6.78
C ILE A 131 -10.20 4.83 -8.12
N ARG A 132 -9.22 3.93 -8.20
CA ARG A 132 -8.45 3.61 -9.41
C ARG A 132 -8.91 2.27 -9.98
N GLN A 133 -9.32 2.24 -11.24
CA GLN A 133 -9.78 1.04 -11.93
C GLN A 133 -8.80 0.62 -13.03
N TYR A 134 -8.61 -0.70 -13.13
CA TYR A 134 -7.76 -1.33 -14.13
C TYR A 134 -8.48 -2.54 -14.74
N ARG A 135 -8.07 -2.93 -15.96
CA ARG A 135 -8.59 -4.11 -16.69
C ARG A 135 -10.11 -4.08 -16.84
N GLY A 136 -10.63 -2.90 -17.12
CA GLY A 136 -12.04 -2.51 -17.17
C GLY A 136 -12.84 -2.94 -15.95
N GLY A 137 -12.28 -2.66 -14.77
CA GLY A 137 -12.93 -2.78 -13.46
C GLY A 137 -12.82 -4.14 -12.80
N GLY A 138 -12.06 -5.06 -13.40
CA GLY A 138 -11.77 -6.35 -12.78
C GLY A 138 -10.72 -6.26 -11.67
N GLU A 139 -9.96 -5.16 -11.62
CA GLU A 139 -8.95 -4.82 -10.62
C GLU A 139 -9.20 -3.38 -10.17
N VAL A 140 -9.45 -3.17 -8.87
CA VAL A 140 -9.79 -1.86 -8.30
C VAL A 140 -8.98 -1.62 -7.03
N HIS A 141 -8.44 -0.41 -6.92
CA HIS A 141 -7.72 0.09 -5.74
C HIS A 141 -8.38 1.38 -5.28
N MET A 142 -8.47 1.60 -3.99
CA MET A 142 -9.22 2.68 -3.39
C MET A 142 -8.48 3.19 -2.17
N ASP A 143 -8.18 4.47 -2.14
CA ASP A 143 -7.60 5.14 -0.99
C ASP A 143 -8.70 6.01 -0.37
N ILE A 144 -9.05 5.75 0.90
CA ILE A 144 -10.08 6.47 1.67
C ILE A 144 -9.40 7.14 2.84
N MET A 145 -9.47 8.46 2.91
CA MET A 145 -8.88 9.29 3.97
C MET A 145 -9.96 10.04 4.73
N PHE A 146 -9.65 10.48 5.95
CA PHE A 146 -10.58 11.20 6.81
C PHE A 146 -10.00 12.53 7.29
N ASP A 147 -10.63 13.64 6.92
CA ASP A 147 -10.24 14.96 7.40
C ASP A 147 -10.45 15.07 8.92
N GLY A 148 -9.39 15.44 9.65
CA GLY A 148 -9.36 15.46 11.11
C GLY A 148 -8.84 14.18 11.79
N LEU A 149 -8.65 13.08 11.05
CA LEU A 149 -7.84 11.96 11.55
C LEU A 149 -6.40 12.14 11.06
N GLU A 150 -5.61 12.86 11.85
CA GLU A 150 -4.33 13.42 11.40
C GLU A 150 -3.23 13.29 12.45
N VAL A 151 -2.00 13.17 11.96
CA VAL A 151 -0.78 13.22 12.78
C VAL A 151 -0.01 14.49 12.45
N GLN A 152 0.07 15.40 13.42
CA GLN A 152 0.82 16.65 13.28
C GLN A 152 2.23 16.47 13.86
N LEU A 153 3.23 16.39 12.99
CA LEU A 153 4.63 16.36 13.41
C LEU A 153 5.12 17.76 13.85
N PRO A 154 6.04 17.85 14.83
CA PRO A 154 6.60 19.13 15.24
C PRO A 154 7.39 19.77 14.09
N GLY A 155 7.11 21.04 13.78
CA GLY A 155 7.81 21.78 12.72
C GLY A 155 7.33 21.46 11.29
N ALA A 156 6.53 20.41 11.08
CA ALA A 156 5.87 20.15 9.81
C ALA A 156 4.76 21.19 9.54
N ARG A 157 4.64 21.63 8.28
CA ARG A 157 3.63 22.63 7.87
C ARG A 157 2.26 22.01 7.64
N GLU A 158 2.25 20.81 7.09
CA GLU A 158 1.04 20.06 6.76
C GLU A 158 1.05 18.77 7.59
N PRO A 159 -0.12 18.30 8.07
CA PRO A 159 -0.21 17.06 8.83
C PRO A 159 -0.12 15.83 7.91
N ILE A 160 0.08 14.67 8.51
CA ILE A 160 -0.11 13.37 7.85
C ILE A 160 -1.57 12.97 8.02
N THR A 161 -2.33 12.85 6.92
CA THR A 161 -3.74 12.45 6.98
C THR A 161 -3.89 10.92 6.92
N MET A 162 -4.64 10.36 7.85
CA MET A 162 -4.85 8.91 7.99
C MET A 162 -6.08 8.42 7.23
N GLY A 163 -6.09 7.12 6.96
CA GLY A 163 -7.13 6.46 6.19
C GLY A 163 -6.94 4.96 6.05
N VAL A 164 -7.61 4.38 5.07
CA VAL A 164 -7.44 2.99 4.65
C VAL A 164 -7.23 2.93 3.14
N THR A 165 -6.40 1.99 2.69
CA THR A 165 -6.36 1.58 1.29
C THR A 165 -7.03 0.23 1.18
N SER A 166 -7.90 0.06 0.19
CA SER A 166 -8.69 -1.15 -0.05
C SER A 166 -8.72 -1.46 -1.54
N GLY A 167 -9.07 -2.69 -1.89
CA GLY A 167 -9.27 -3.05 -3.28
C GLY A 167 -9.77 -4.47 -3.46
N TYR A 168 -10.05 -4.82 -4.71
CA TYR A 168 -10.43 -6.17 -5.11
C TYR A 168 -9.87 -6.49 -6.50
N ASP A 169 -9.66 -7.77 -6.76
CA ASP A 169 -9.14 -8.27 -8.04
C ASP A 169 -9.74 -9.66 -8.39
N TYR A 170 -10.45 -9.73 -9.52
CA TYR A 170 -11.00 -10.99 -10.00
C TYR A 170 -9.97 -11.91 -10.69
N PHE A 171 -8.74 -11.43 -10.97
CA PHE A 171 -7.70 -12.13 -11.73
C PHE A 171 -6.77 -13.02 -10.88
N GLY A 172 -7.07 -13.19 -9.58
CA GLY A 172 -6.44 -14.19 -8.71
C GLY A 172 -5.28 -13.68 -7.85
N GLY A 173 -4.99 -12.38 -7.84
CA GLY A 173 -4.00 -11.76 -6.96
C GLY A 173 -4.58 -11.41 -5.57
N HIS A 174 -5.75 -10.77 -5.54
CA HIS A 174 -6.41 -10.32 -4.30
C HIS A 174 -7.91 -10.42 -4.43
N ALA A 175 -8.61 -11.06 -3.50
CA ALA A 175 -10.06 -11.15 -3.63
C ALA A 175 -10.77 -9.90 -3.12
N VAL A 176 -10.57 -9.55 -1.85
CA VAL A 176 -10.85 -8.23 -1.30
C VAL A 176 -9.78 -7.98 -0.25
N TYR A 177 -9.24 -6.77 -0.18
CA TYR A 177 -8.28 -6.42 0.85
C TYR A 177 -8.51 -5.03 1.41
N VAL A 178 -7.94 -4.79 2.58
CA VAL A 178 -7.88 -3.49 3.24
C VAL A 178 -6.72 -3.47 4.24
N GLU A 179 -6.09 -2.32 4.36
CA GLU A 179 -5.04 -2.03 5.34
C GLU A 179 -5.03 -0.53 5.66
N GLY A 180 -4.44 -0.18 6.81
CA GLY A 180 -4.22 1.19 7.21
C GLY A 180 -3.32 1.92 6.21
N PHE A 181 -3.67 3.18 5.98
CA PHE A 181 -3.04 4.06 5.00
C PHE A 181 -2.87 5.44 5.63
N ALA A 182 -1.83 6.16 5.22
CA ALA A 182 -1.72 7.57 5.48
C ALA A 182 -1.09 8.28 4.29
N ARG A 183 -1.26 9.60 4.27
CA ARG A 183 -0.65 10.47 3.28
C ARG A 183 0.08 11.59 3.98
N ASP A 184 1.37 11.71 3.69
CA ASP A 184 2.11 12.92 4.03
C ASP A 184 1.73 14.01 3.04
N ASN A 185 1.04 15.04 3.53
CA ASN A 185 0.50 16.11 2.72
C ASN A 185 1.56 17.11 2.25
N ALA A 186 2.76 17.13 2.84
CA ALA A 186 3.83 18.03 2.44
C ALA A 186 4.47 17.59 1.11
N CYS A 187 4.69 16.29 0.95
CA CYS A 187 5.33 15.68 -0.23
C CYS A 187 4.37 14.85 -1.09
N ALA A 188 3.09 14.79 -0.69
CA ALA A 188 2.06 13.99 -1.32
C ALA A 188 2.36 12.48 -1.32
N ASN A 189 3.16 12.00 -0.36
CA ASN A 189 3.66 10.63 -0.30
C ASN A 189 2.65 9.70 0.38
N SER A 190 2.45 8.53 -0.22
CA SER A 190 1.59 7.48 0.34
C SER A 190 2.36 6.59 1.31
N ILE A 191 1.89 6.51 2.55
CA ILE A 191 2.36 5.56 3.56
C ILE A 191 1.33 4.41 3.63
N ARG A 192 1.68 3.26 3.07
CA ARG A 192 0.79 2.10 2.96
C ARG A 192 1.12 1.06 4.04
N ALA A 193 0.28 0.03 4.19
CA ALA A 193 0.50 -1.07 5.12
C ALA A 193 0.83 -0.63 6.56
N LEU A 194 0.08 0.36 7.07
CA LEU A 194 0.19 0.81 8.47
C LEU A 194 -0.47 -0.15 9.48
N THR A 195 -1.35 -1.02 8.99
CA THR A 195 -1.92 -2.13 9.77
C THR A 195 -1.65 -3.43 9.03
N ASP A 196 -1.88 -4.55 9.70
CA ASP A 196 -1.95 -5.84 9.02
C ASP A 196 -2.99 -5.84 7.91
N ARG A 197 -2.59 -6.38 6.75
CA ARG A 197 -3.46 -6.47 5.59
C ARG A 197 -4.51 -7.56 5.80
N GLN A 198 -5.76 -7.13 5.89
CA GLN A 198 -6.91 -8.02 5.96
C GLN A 198 -7.30 -8.47 4.56
N ILE A 199 -7.54 -9.77 4.36
CA ILE A 199 -7.86 -10.35 3.05
C ILE A 199 -9.07 -11.30 3.16
N VAL A 200 -10.11 -11.02 2.39
CA VAL A 200 -11.26 -11.92 2.20
C VAL A 200 -11.16 -12.59 0.84
N LYS A 201 -11.06 -13.92 0.80
CA LYS A 201 -10.88 -14.70 -0.46
C LYS A 201 -12.19 -14.85 -1.23
N HIS A 202 -12.12 -14.91 -2.56
CA HIS A 202 -13.24 -15.25 -3.45
C HIS A 202 -13.54 -16.76 -3.43
N VAL A 203 -13.54 -17.37 -2.25
CA VAL A 203 -13.77 -18.80 -2.05
C VAL A 203 -14.42 -18.99 -0.68
N GLY A 204 -15.46 -19.82 -0.62
CA GLY A 204 -16.11 -20.16 0.65
C GLY A 204 -17.12 -19.12 1.11
N ASP A 205 -17.33 -19.08 2.42
CA ASP A 205 -18.28 -18.17 3.08
C ASP A 205 -17.69 -16.75 3.13
N ILE A 206 -18.47 -15.80 2.61
CA ILE A 206 -18.10 -14.41 2.52
C ILE A 206 -18.65 -13.78 3.81
N GLY A 207 -17.77 -13.49 4.78
CA GLY A 207 -18.15 -13.04 6.12
C GLY A 207 -18.94 -11.72 6.19
N ASP A 208 -19.24 -11.28 7.40
CA ASP A 208 -19.95 -10.02 7.63
C ASP A 208 -19.03 -8.82 7.40
N PHE A 209 -19.20 -8.14 6.27
CA PHE A 209 -18.41 -6.95 5.94
C PHE A 209 -18.68 -5.77 6.88
N GLY A 210 -19.84 -5.71 7.56
CA GLY A 210 -20.14 -4.64 8.52
C GLY A 210 -19.20 -4.71 9.73
N GLU A 211 -19.24 -5.84 10.45
CA GLU A 211 -18.34 -6.11 11.59
C GLU A 211 -16.86 -6.05 11.17
N TRP A 212 -16.55 -6.48 9.96
CA TRP A 212 -15.20 -6.38 9.42
C TRP A 212 -14.72 -4.93 9.29
N TRP A 213 -15.54 -4.04 8.74
CA TRP A 213 -15.22 -2.61 8.62
C TRP A 213 -15.11 -1.92 9.97
N GLU A 214 -15.98 -2.25 10.93
CA GLU A 214 -15.88 -1.73 12.30
C GLU A 214 -14.51 -2.03 12.91
N GLY A 215 -14.08 -3.30 12.87
CA GLY A 215 -12.77 -3.70 13.40
C GLY A 215 -11.59 -3.02 12.71
N ILE A 216 -11.68 -2.76 11.41
CA ILE A 216 -10.62 -2.04 10.66
C ILE A 216 -10.53 -0.58 11.11
N LEU A 217 -11.66 0.12 11.23
CA LEU A 217 -11.67 1.54 11.63
C LEU A 217 -11.29 1.72 13.10
N GLU A 218 -11.68 0.79 13.98
CA GLU A 218 -11.19 0.76 15.36
C GLU A 218 -9.66 0.59 15.41
N GLY A 219 -9.11 -0.33 14.61
CA GLY A 219 -7.66 -0.52 14.50
C GLY A 219 -6.93 0.72 13.98
N LEU A 220 -7.50 1.42 12.99
CA LEU A 220 -6.92 2.63 12.43
C LEU A 220 -6.79 3.76 13.46
N ALA A 221 -7.80 3.94 14.33
CA ALA A 221 -7.77 4.96 15.37
C ALA A 221 -6.66 4.71 16.40
N LEU A 222 -6.33 3.44 16.67
CA LEU A 222 -5.18 3.08 17.51
C LEU A 222 -3.88 3.48 16.81
N VAL A 223 -3.68 3.05 15.57
CA VAL A 223 -2.46 3.35 14.80
C VAL A 223 -2.20 4.85 14.65
N SER A 224 -3.23 5.67 14.49
CA SER A 224 -3.07 7.13 14.41
C SER A 224 -2.36 7.73 15.62
N ASN A 225 -2.59 7.19 16.82
CA ASN A 225 -1.92 7.69 18.04
C ASN A 225 -0.46 7.24 18.10
N ASP A 226 -0.18 6.04 17.60
CA ASP A 226 1.13 5.42 17.71
C ASP A 226 2.08 5.83 16.57
N LEU A 227 1.54 6.19 15.39
CA LEU A 227 2.34 6.63 14.24
C LEU A 227 3.22 7.83 14.58
N TYR A 228 2.71 8.81 15.33
CA TYR A 228 3.51 9.95 15.80
C TYR A 228 4.76 9.47 16.56
N ALA A 229 4.55 8.53 17.48
CA ALA A 229 5.59 8.03 18.37
C ALA A 229 6.65 7.24 17.59
N PHE A 230 6.24 6.45 16.59
CA PHE A 230 7.18 5.77 15.69
C PHE A 230 8.01 6.72 14.83
N ILE A 231 7.40 7.80 14.35
CA ILE A 231 8.12 8.82 13.59
C ILE A 231 9.15 9.52 14.48
N GLU A 232 8.78 9.86 15.72
CA GLU A 232 9.70 10.45 16.69
C GLU A 232 10.88 9.51 16.99
N ASP A 233 10.63 8.23 17.25
CA ASP A 233 11.70 7.25 17.47
C ASP A 233 12.61 7.10 16.23
N ALA A 234 12.03 7.05 15.03
CA ALA A 234 12.78 6.92 13.78
C ALA A 234 13.67 8.16 13.51
N GLN A 235 13.28 9.33 14.01
CA GLN A 235 14.08 10.56 13.94
C GLN A 235 15.27 10.56 14.91
N GLU A 236 15.25 9.76 15.98
CA GLU A 236 16.38 9.64 16.93
C GLU A 236 17.48 8.66 16.45
N ILE A 237 17.18 7.84 15.44
CA ILE A 237 18.09 6.87 14.87
C ILE A 237 18.68 7.43 13.57
N GLU A 238 19.93 7.88 13.65
CA GLU A 238 20.71 8.42 12.54
C GLU A 238 21.76 7.42 12.06
N ILE A 239 21.95 7.37 10.74
CA ILE A 239 23.05 6.66 10.08
C ILE A 239 24.02 7.70 9.52
N ASP A 240 25.28 7.67 9.97
CA ASP A 240 26.34 8.47 9.34
C ASP A 240 26.87 7.74 8.10
N PHE A 241 26.41 8.20 6.93
CA PHE A 241 26.83 7.66 5.65
C PHE A 241 28.29 7.97 5.27
N ALA A 242 29.01 8.82 6.04
CA ALA A 242 30.45 8.99 5.90
C ALA A 242 31.24 7.85 6.56
N GLU A 243 30.64 7.12 7.51
CA GLU A 243 31.25 5.98 8.20
C GLU A 243 30.83 4.62 7.63
N THR A 244 29.87 4.60 6.70
CA THR A 244 29.43 3.39 5.99
C THR A 244 30.27 3.12 4.73
N PRO A 245 30.36 1.85 4.28
CA PRO A 245 31.08 1.49 3.05
C PRO A 245 30.25 1.70 1.77
N PHE A 246 29.07 2.32 1.89
CA PHE A 246 28.12 2.58 0.82
C PHE A 246 27.46 3.95 1.03
N ASP A 247 26.90 4.50 -0.04
CA ASP A 247 26.09 5.72 0.02
C ASP A 247 24.60 5.42 0.21
N VAL A 248 23.77 6.48 0.25
CA VAL A 248 22.33 6.40 0.49
C VAL A 248 21.60 5.59 -0.59
N ALA A 249 22.01 5.73 -1.87
CA ALA A 249 21.39 4.98 -2.96
C ALA A 249 21.70 3.49 -2.83
N ALA A 250 22.96 3.14 -2.58
CA ALA A 250 23.36 1.77 -2.34
C ALA A 250 22.68 1.17 -1.10
N PHE A 251 22.42 1.94 -0.04
CA PHE A 251 21.61 1.48 1.10
C PHE A 251 20.19 1.06 0.68
N TYR A 252 19.51 1.84 -0.16
CA TYR A 252 18.19 1.44 -0.66
C TYR A 252 18.25 0.16 -1.50
N GLU A 253 19.30 -0.03 -2.30
CA GLU A 253 19.51 -1.28 -3.03
C GLU A 253 19.72 -2.48 -2.10
N LEU A 254 20.48 -2.29 -1.01
CA LEU A 254 20.73 -3.33 0.00
C LEU A 254 19.45 -3.77 0.72
N ILE A 255 18.49 -2.86 0.96
CA ILE A 255 17.16 -3.22 1.48
C ILE A 255 16.20 -3.76 0.40
N GLY A 256 16.66 -3.84 -0.85
CA GLY A 256 16.00 -4.54 -1.93
C GLY A 256 15.29 -3.66 -2.96
N PHE A 257 15.46 -2.33 -2.92
CA PHE A 257 14.94 -1.46 -3.97
C PHE A 257 15.73 -1.67 -5.28
N PRO A 258 15.08 -1.61 -6.45
CA PRO A 258 15.80 -1.54 -7.71
C PRO A 258 16.50 -0.18 -7.85
N GLU A 259 17.68 -0.16 -8.48
CA GLU A 259 18.54 1.02 -8.73
C GLU A 259 17.73 2.29 -9.06
N TYR A 260 16.81 2.23 -10.03
CA TYR A 260 16.02 3.41 -10.44
C TYR A 260 15.11 4.00 -9.35
N LEU A 261 14.69 3.21 -8.36
CA LEU A 261 13.96 3.71 -7.19
C LEU A 261 14.91 4.13 -6.08
N ALA A 262 16.00 3.39 -5.89
CA ALA A 262 17.03 3.69 -4.91
C ALA A 262 17.63 5.09 -5.13
N GLU A 263 17.97 5.43 -6.37
CA GLU A 263 18.42 6.78 -6.75
C GLU A 263 17.40 7.86 -6.37
N ARG A 264 16.11 7.62 -6.65
CA ARG A 264 15.03 8.59 -6.39
C ARG A 264 14.75 8.76 -4.91
N ALA A 265 14.87 7.68 -4.15
CA ALA A 265 14.70 7.71 -2.71
C ALA A 265 15.87 8.44 -2.05
N ALA A 266 17.09 8.20 -2.51
CA ALA A 266 18.29 8.87 -2.02
C ALA A 266 18.28 10.38 -2.33
N ASP A 267 17.91 10.77 -3.55
CA ASP A 267 17.79 12.18 -3.93
C ASP A 267 16.82 12.94 -3.00
N ASP A 268 15.70 12.32 -2.64
CA ASP A 268 14.68 12.92 -1.77
C ASP A 268 15.14 12.97 -0.30
N ALA A 269 15.69 11.87 0.23
CA ALA A 269 16.23 11.82 1.58
C ALA A 269 17.37 12.83 1.80
N LEU A 270 18.25 13.00 0.79
CA LEU A 270 19.33 13.99 0.82
C LEU A 270 18.83 15.42 0.62
N ALA A 271 17.74 15.64 -0.11
CA ALA A 271 17.17 16.99 -0.22
C ALA A 271 16.63 17.52 1.11
N ALA A 272 16.27 16.63 2.04
CA ALA A 272 15.81 16.97 3.37
C ALA A 272 16.93 17.33 4.35
N ASN A 273 18.21 17.09 4.01
CA ASN A 273 19.33 17.24 4.93
C ASN A 273 20.62 17.73 4.25
N GLU A 274 21.33 18.69 4.85
CA GLU A 274 22.61 19.18 4.33
C GLU A 274 23.83 18.36 4.84
N GLY A 275 23.61 17.34 5.68
CA GLY A 275 24.65 16.49 6.30
C GLY A 275 24.75 15.05 5.77
N PHE A 276 25.64 14.26 6.38
CA PHE A 276 25.82 12.83 6.12
C PHE A 276 25.09 11.93 7.13
N GLU A 277 24.65 12.50 8.26
CA GLU A 277 23.84 11.83 9.29
C GLU A 277 22.38 11.90 8.88
N ILE A 278 21.81 10.80 8.39
CA ILE A 278 20.42 10.75 7.92
C ILE A 278 19.62 9.86 8.86
N ASP A 279 18.50 10.39 9.36
CA ASP A 279 17.60 9.64 10.23
C ASP A 279 16.71 8.64 9.46
N LEU A 280 16.17 7.64 10.16
CA LEU A 280 15.35 6.61 9.53
C LEU A 280 14.01 7.14 9.00
N TRP A 281 13.50 8.24 9.56
CA TRP A 281 12.30 8.89 9.03
C TRP A 281 12.56 9.56 7.67
N MET A 282 13.71 10.23 7.50
CA MET A 282 14.13 10.77 6.21
C MET A 282 14.32 9.65 5.19
N LEU A 283 14.91 8.53 5.59
CA LEU A 283 15.05 7.36 4.71
C LEU A 283 13.69 6.74 4.35
N HIS A 284 12.76 6.65 5.30
CA HIS A 284 11.39 6.20 5.05
C HIS A 284 10.64 7.15 4.11
N SER A 285 10.71 8.45 4.35
CA SER A 285 10.06 9.48 3.54
C SER A 285 10.57 9.44 2.10
N GLY A 286 11.90 9.34 1.90
CA GLY A 286 12.50 9.19 0.58
C GLY A 286 12.04 7.91 -0.13
N ALA A 287 11.94 6.78 0.59
CA ALA A 287 11.43 5.53 0.03
C ALA A 287 9.97 5.64 -0.41
N THR A 288 9.11 6.22 0.43
CA THR A 288 7.68 6.39 0.11
C THR A 288 7.46 7.40 -1.01
N HIS A 289 8.28 8.46 -1.10
CA HIS A 289 8.33 9.38 -2.24
C HIS A 289 8.66 8.65 -3.54
N ALA A 290 9.75 7.88 -3.55
CA ALA A 290 10.16 7.10 -4.72
C ALA A 290 9.06 6.14 -5.18
N LEU A 291 8.42 5.44 -4.24
CA LEU A 291 7.33 4.50 -4.53
C LEU A 291 6.07 5.19 -5.05
N THR A 292 5.71 6.34 -4.48
CA THR A 292 4.52 7.10 -4.88
C THR A 292 4.67 7.67 -6.28
N HIS A 293 5.80 8.33 -6.56
CA HIS A 293 5.96 9.16 -7.76
C HIS A 293 6.69 8.47 -8.91
N PHE A 294 7.61 7.55 -8.62
CA PHE A 294 8.51 6.99 -9.63
C PHE A 294 8.34 5.49 -9.91
N PHE A 295 7.57 4.76 -9.10
CA PHE A 295 7.32 3.33 -9.34
C PHE A 295 6.64 3.09 -10.69
N ARG A 296 7.22 2.22 -11.52
CA ARG A 296 6.73 1.95 -12.89
C ARG A 296 5.90 0.66 -12.99
N GLY A 297 5.77 -0.08 -11.89
CA GLY A 297 5.01 -1.32 -11.84
C GLY A 297 3.51 -1.12 -11.65
N ARG A 298 2.80 -2.24 -11.46
CA ARG A 298 1.40 -2.28 -11.04
C ARG A 298 1.32 -2.40 -9.51
N GLU A 299 0.22 -1.92 -8.94
CA GLU A 299 -0.12 -2.22 -7.55
C GLU A 299 -0.22 -3.75 -7.35
N GLY A 300 0.09 -4.22 -6.14
CA GLY A 300 0.18 -5.64 -5.79
C GLY A 300 1.58 -6.09 -5.40
N GLY A 301 1.85 -7.39 -5.46
CA GLY A 301 2.95 -8.03 -4.72
C GLY A 301 4.37 -7.46 -4.91
N SER A 302 4.67 -6.84 -6.06
CA SER A 302 5.96 -6.14 -6.23
C SER A 302 6.02 -4.82 -5.47
N LEU A 303 4.96 -4.01 -5.54
CA LEU A 303 4.86 -2.77 -4.75
C LEU A 303 4.80 -3.10 -3.27
N ASP A 304 4.00 -4.10 -2.87
CA ASP A 304 3.85 -4.53 -1.49
C ASP A 304 5.20 -4.92 -0.85
N ARG A 305 6.11 -5.49 -1.64
CA ARG A 305 7.45 -5.84 -1.16
C ARG A 305 8.26 -4.59 -0.81
N TYR A 306 8.27 -3.59 -1.70
CA TYR A 306 9.03 -2.36 -1.47
C TYR A 306 8.39 -1.50 -0.38
N VAL A 307 7.06 -1.47 -0.30
CA VAL A 307 6.34 -0.81 0.81
C VAL A 307 6.72 -1.43 2.14
N ARG A 308 6.80 -2.77 2.24
CA ARG A 308 7.26 -3.43 3.48
C ARG A 308 8.71 -3.08 3.82
N ALA A 309 9.60 -3.07 2.85
CA ALA A 309 10.99 -2.68 3.07
C ALA A 309 11.11 -1.22 3.53
N ALA A 310 10.30 -0.31 2.97
CA ALA A 310 10.21 1.07 3.43
C ALA A 310 9.68 1.12 4.87
N ASN A 311 8.56 0.45 5.15
CA ASN A 311 7.95 0.41 6.47
C ASN A 311 8.84 -0.23 7.54
N ASP A 312 9.71 -1.18 7.18
CA ASP A 312 10.69 -1.73 8.12
C ASP A 312 11.70 -0.65 8.59
N LEU A 313 11.94 0.43 7.86
CA LEU A 313 12.72 1.58 8.36
C LEU A 313 12.01 2.28 9.53
N LEU A 314 10.69 2.39 9.43
CA LEU A 314 9.86 3.09 10.41
C LEU A 314 9.41 2.20 11.58
N PHE A 315 9.16 0.90 11.32
CA PHE A 315 8.54 -0.04 12.27
C PHE A 315 9.44 -1.20 12.68
N ASN A 316 10.58 -1.44 12.03
CA ASN A 316 11.48 -2.55 12.36
C ASN A 316 12.96 -2.19 12.05
N PRO A 317 13.51 -1.13 12.66
CA PRO A 317 14.82 -0.58 12.27
C PRO A 317 15.95 -1.61 12.39
N GLU A 318 15.96 -2.45 13.43
CA GLU A 318 16.96 -3.51 13.58
C GLU A 318 16.88 -4.57 12.47
N ARG A 319 15.68 -4.95 12.05
CA ARG A 319 15.51 -5.87 10.92
C ARG A 319 16.10 -5.26 9.66
N THR A 320 15.86 -3.97 9.42
CA THR A 320 16.40 -3.28 8.24
C THR A 320 17.92 -3.35 8.22
N LEU A 321 18.58 -3.03 9.33
CA LEU A 321 20.04 -3.10 9.43
C LEU A 321 20.57 -4.52 9.26
N SER A 322 19.90 -5.51 9.86
CA SER A 322 20.26 -6.92 9.69
C SER A 322 20.17 -7.36 8.22
N VAL A 323 19.19 -6.83 7.47
CA VAL A 323 19.07 -7.08 6.03
C VAL A 323 20.22 -6.43 5.28
N VAL A 324 20.55 -5.16 5.57
CA VAL A 324 21.66 -4.44 4.94
C VAL A 324 22.99 -5.15 5.15
N GLU A 325 23.30 -5.50 6.40
CA GLU A 325 24.55 -6.16 6.78
C GLU A 325 24.68 -7.53 6.10
N ARG A 326 23.62 -8.34 6.12
CA ARG A 326 23.57 -9.64 5.45
C ARG A 326 23.73 -9.51 3.94
N THR A 327 22.99 -8.62 3.29
CA THR A 327 23.04 -8.45 1.84
C THR A 327 24.39 -7.89 1.39
N TYR A 328 24.97 -6.96 2.14
CA TYR A 328 26.31 -6.45 1.88
C TYR A 328 27.37 -7.56 2.00
N ARG A 329 27.28 -8.39 3.05
CA ARG A 329 28.16 -9.55 3.24
C ARG A 329 28.04 -10.55 2.08
N GLU A 330 26.81 -10.89 1.68
CA GLU A 330 26.55 -11.79 0.55
C GLU A 330 27.14 -11.24 -0.77
N GLN A 331 27.04 -9.92 -1.01
CA GLN A 331 27.64 -9.27 -2.18
C GLN A 331 29.17 -9.29 -2.13
N ALA A 332 29.77 -8.92 -1.00
CA ALA A 332 31.22 -8.94 -0.81
C ALA A 332 31.82 -10.35 -0.95
N GLU A 333 31.11 -11.39 -0.49
CA GLU A 333 31.49 -12.79 -0.69
C GLU A 333 31.38 -13.21 -2.16
N ALA A 334 30.36 -12.77 -2.89
CA ALA A 334 30.19 -13.07 -4.32
C ALA A 334 31.26 -12.40 -5.21
N GLU A 335 31.76 -11.23 -4.80
CA GLU A 335 32.86 -10.52 -5.46
C GLU A 335 34.25 -11.09 -5.10
N THR A 336 34.31 -12.03 -4.15
CA THR A 336 35.56 -12.68 -3.75
C THR A 336 36.04 -13.65 -4.83
N ASN A 337 37.21 -13.37 -5.42
CA ASN A 337 37.83 -14.22 -6.45
C ASN A 337 38.12 -15.64 -5.95
N GLY A 338 38.25 -16.60 -6.89
CA GLY A 338 38.35 -18.05 -6.69
C GLY A 338 39.47 -18.62 -5.79
N ASP A 339 40.24 -17.78 -5.10
CA ASP A 339 41.21 -18.16 -4.06
C ASP A 339 40.64 -18.05 -2.62
N GLY A 340 39.38 -17.62 -2.45
CA GLY A 340 38.67 -17.70 -1.15
C GLY A 340 39.12 -16.69 -0.09
N GLN A 341 39.81 -15.62 -0.49
CA GLN A 341 40.19 -14.51 0.39
C GLN A 341 39.31 -13.29 0.11
N THR A 342 38.40 -12.95 1.03
CA THR A 342 37.74 -11.65 1.06
C THR A 342 38.80 -10.56 1.12
N GLY A 343 38.73 -9.56 0.23
CA GLY A 343 39.68 -8.46 0.22
C GLY A 343 39.72 -7.74 1.57
N ILE A 344 40.90 -7.23 1.96
CA ILE A 344 41.06 -6.46 3.22
C ILE A 344 40.07 -5.28 3.28
N GLU A 345 39.76 -4.67 2.13
CA GLU A 345 38.76 -3.60 2.01
C GLU A 345 37.36 -4.07 2.42
N SER A 346 36.92 -5.26 2.00
CA SER A 346 35.63 -5.85 2.41
C SER A 346 35.57 -6.18 3.90
N GLN A 347 36.69 -6.61 4.51
CA GLN A 347 36.75 -6.89 5.95
C GLN A 347 36.68 -5.60 6.79
N VAL A 348 37.31 -4.52 6.32
CA VAL A 348 37.22 -3.20 6.96
C VAL A 348 35.79 -2.65 6.87
N ALA A 349 35.16 -2.78 5.70
CA ALA A 349 33.77 -2.38 5.48
C ALA A 349 32.77 -3.12 6.38
N LEU A 350 32.93 -4.45 6.54
CA LEU A 350 32.10 -5.24 7.46
C LEU A 350 32.29 -4.81 8.92
N ALA A 351 33.53 -4.51 9.34
CA ALA A 351 33.80 -4.03 10.69
C ALA A 351 33.31 -2.59 10.96
N GLN A 352 33.06 -1.80 9.91
CA GLN A 352 32.37 -0.51 9.99
C GLN A 352 30.87 -0.73 10.16
N LEU A 353 30.28 -1.65 9.37
CA LEU A 353 28.87 -2.03 9.48
C LEU A 353 28.50 -2.59 10.86
N GLU A 354 29.30 -3.50 11.42
CA GLU A 354 29.06 -4.06 12.76
C GLU A 354 29.06 -2.99 13.86
N ARG A 355 29.84 -1.91 13.69
CA ARG A 355 29.84 -0.78 14.63
C ARG A 355 28.57 0.05 14.52
N VAL A 356 28.20 0.44 13.30
CA VAL A 356 26.96 1.16 13.02
C VAL A 356 25.74 0.37 13.52
N GLU A 357 25.73 -0.96 13.33
CA GLU A 357 24.67 -1.83 13.85
C GLU A 357 24.62 -1.84 15.37
N THR A 358 25.77 -1.91 16.05
CA THR A 358 25.82 -1.90 17.52
C THR A 358 25.26 -0.59 18.08
N ASP A 359 25.70 0.55 17.54
CA ASP A 359 25.27 1.88 17.97
C ASP A 359 23.76 2.08 17.74
N ILE A 360 23.23 1.54 16.64
CA ILE A 360 21.79 1.63 16.37
C ILE A 360 21.00 0.61 17.20
N ARG A 361 21.52 -0.60 17.46
CA ARG A 361 20.86 -1.60 18.32
C ARG A 361 20.65 -1.05 19.73
N GLU A 362 21.64 -0.35 20.29
CA GLU A 362 21.50 0.32 21.59
C GLU A 362 20.37 1.37 21.59
N LYS A 363 20.11 2.02 20.45
CA LYS A 363 18.99 2.97 20.29
C LYS A 363 17.65 2.28 19.97
N ALA A 364 17.69 1.11 19.33
CA ALA A 364 16.51 0.38 18.87
C ALA A 364 15.80 -0.44 19.96
N GLU A 365 16.40 -0.67 21.14
CA GLU A 365 15.75 -1.42 22.23
C GLU A 365 14.41 -0.81 22.68
N GLN A 366 14.29 0.53 22.67
CA GLN A 366 13.03 1.22 23.00
C GLN A 366 11.95 1.02 21.92
N PHE A 367 12.37 0.79 20.69
CA PHE A 367 11.52 0.57 19.54
C PHE A 367 10.80 -0.78 19.65
N GLU A 368 11.54 -1.84 19.98
CA GLU A 368 11.00 -3.20 20.12
C GLU A 368 9.96 -3.30 21.24
N GLU A 369 10.17 -2.60 22.36
CA GLU A 369 9.19 -2.57 23.44
C GLU A 369 7.87 -1.96 22.97
N ARG A 370 7.93 -0.85 22.22
CA ARG A 370 6.74 -0.18 21.69
C ARG A 370 6.04 -1.02 20.61
N GLU A 371 6.80 -1.62 19.70
CA GLU A 371 6.26 -2.50 18.68
C GLU A 371 5.57 -3.73 19.30
N SER A 372 6.19 -4.33 20.33
CA SER A 372 5.61 -5.46 21.06
C SER A 372 4.30 -5.09 21.75
N VAL A 373 4.24 -3.94 22.42
CA VAL A 373 3.02 -3.44 23.05
C VAL A 373 1.92 -3.23 22.02
N LEU A 374 2.27 -2.77 20.81
CA LEU A 374 1.31 -2.57 19.74
C LEU A 374 0.79 -3.87 19.15
N ARG A 375 1.68 -4.83 18.87
CA ARG A 375 1.29 -6.16 18.42
C ARG A 375 0.38 -6.85 19.45
N GLU A 376 0.61 -6.67 20.74
CA GLU A 376 -0.28 -7.17 21.79
C GLU A 376 -1.67 -6.50 21.79
N ARG A 377 -1.78 -5.23 21.38
CA ARG A 377 -3.08 -4.54 21.26
C ARG A 377 -3.89 -4.99 20.04
N PHE A 378 -3.22 -5.46 18.99
CA PHE A 378 -3.85 -5.93 17.75
C PHE A 378 -4.12 -7.45 17.71
N ALA A 379 -3.60 -8.21 18.70
CA ALA A 379 -3.78 -9.66 18.84
C ALA A 379 -5.05 -10.01 19.61
#